data_AF-A0A7V3LL51-F1
#
_entry.id   AF-A0A7V3LL51-F1
#
_cell.length_a   1.000
_cell.length_b   1.000
_cell.length_c   1.000
_cell.angle_alpha   90.00
_cell.angle_beta   90.00
_cell.angle_gamma   90.00
#
_symmetry.space_group_name_H-M   'P 1'
#
loop_
_entity.id
_entity.type
_entity.pdbx_description
1 polymer ?
#
loop_
_entity_poly.entity_id
_entity_poly.type
_entity_poly.pdbx_seq_one_letter_code
_entity_poly.pdbx_strand_id
1 'polypeptide(L)' 'MSKAAAIIVLGFFAAFLPFTGFPGGVKMALGALIGLSIMALGFLVRQERIWLLRALSGEHKTDAYTENGAAYTPSDIPQT' A
#
# COMPACT_ATOMS: atom_id res chain seq x y z
N MET A 1 2.67 -12.19 6.90
CA MET A 1 3.87 -12.67 6.18
C MET A 1 3.54 -12.69 4.69
N SER A 2 4.36 -12.11 3.79
CA SER A 2 4.55 -12.62 2.40
C SER A 2 4.93 -11.54 1.35
N LYS A 3 4.46 -10.29 1.39
CA LYS A 3 4.67 -9.35 0.26
C LYS A 3 6.14 -9.01 -0.02
N ALA A 4 6.91 -8.70 1.03
CA ALA A 4 8.36 -8.49 0.91
C ALA A 4 9.11 -9.77 0.52
N ALA A 5 8.69 -10.93 1.04
CA ALA A 5 9.26 -12.21 0.65
C ALA A 5 8.96 -12.56 -0.82
N ALA A 6 7.77 -12.22 -1.32
CA ALA A 6 7.38 -12.39 -2.72
C ALA A 6 8.23 -11.52 -3.65
N ILE A 7 8.54 -10.27 -3.24
CA ILE A 7 9.48 -9.41 -3.98
C ILE A 7 10.87 -10.04 -4.03
N ILE A 8 11.37 -10.55 -2.91
CA ILE A 8 12.70 -11.20 -2.84
C ILE A 8 12.73 -12.45 -3.72
N VAL A 9 11.71 -13.29 -3.67
CA VAL A 9 11.60 -14.50 -4.49
C VAL A 9 11.48 -14.15 -5.99
N LEU A 10 10.66 -13.17 -6.35
CA LEU A 10 10.56 -12.68 -7.73
C LEU A 10 11.88 -12.10 -8.23
N GLY A 11 12.58 -11.31 -7.41
CA GLY A 11 13.89 -10.77 -7.72
C GLY A 11 14.95 -11.87 -7.90
N PHE A 12 14.91 -12.90 -7.06
CA PHE A 12 15.76 -14.07 -7.19
C PHE A 12 15.52 -14.78 -8.53
N PHE A 13 14.28 -15.11 -8.87
CA PHE A 13 13.96 -15.73 -10.17
C PHE A 13 14.32 -14.84 -11.37
N ALA A 14 14.13 -13.52 -11.26
CA ALA A 14 14.53 -12.58 -12.29
C ALA A 14 16.05 -12.60 -12.55
N ALA A 15 16.86 -12.75 -11.50
CA ALA A 15 18.31 -12.83 -11.63
C ALA A 15 18.77 -14.09 -12.40
N PHE A 16 17.98 -15.16 -12.37
CA PHE A 16 18.27 -16.38 -13.14
C PHE A 16 17.75 -16.37 -14.58
N LEU A 17 16.84 -15.44 -14.91
CA LEU A 17 16.25 -15.29 -16.25
C LEU A 17 17.28 -15.25 -17.40
N PRO A 18 18.42 -14.53 -17.33
CA PRO A 18 19.38 -14.49 -18.45
C PRO A 18 19.98 -15.87 -18.78
N PHE A 19 20.07 -16.78 -17.79
CA PHE A 19 20.68 -18.11 -17.93
C PHE A 19 19.74 -19.18 -18.51
N THR A 20 18.46 -18.86 -18.71
CA THR A 20 17.39 -19.85 -19.06
C THR A 20 17.37 -20.30 -20.53
N GLY A 21 18.32 -19.89 -21.37
CA GLY A 21 18.34 -20.29 -22.80
C GLY A 21 17.16 -19.80 -23.66
N PHE A 22 16.17 -19.09 -23.08
CA PHE A 22 14.99 -18.64 -23.81
C PHE A 22 15.33 -17.64 -24.95
N PRO A 23 14.50 -17.59 -26.00
CA PRO A 23 14.59 -16.56 -27.05
C PRO A 23 14.55 -15.15 -26.46
N GLY A 24 15.32 -14.22 -27.03
CA GLY A 24 15.53 -12.87 -26.46
C GLY A 24 14.23 -12.09 -26.23
N GLY A 25 13.25 -12.20 -27.14
CA GLY A 25 11.94 -11.54 -26.99
C GLY A 25 11.14 -12.05 -25.78
N VAL A 26 11.23 -13.35 -25.48
CA VAL A 26 10.54 -13.96 -24.32
C VAL A 26 11.20 -13.48 -23.02
N LYS A 27 12.53 -13.39 -22.97
CA LYS A 27 13.27 -12.85 -21.82
C LYS A 27 12.92 -11.39 -21.54
N MET A 28 12.81 -10.56 -22.58
CA MET A 28 12.39 -9.16 -22.47
C MET A 28 10.98 -9.05 -21.87
N ALA A 29 10.01 -9.81 -22.39
CA ALA A 29 8.63 -9.80 -21.91
C ALA A 29 8.53 -10.27 -20.45
N LEU A 30 9.19 -11.37 -20.09
CA LEU A 30 9.22 -11.88 -18.71
C LEU A 30 9.91 -10.89 -17.76
N GLY A 31 11.05 -10.32 -18.17
CA GLY A 31 11.76 -9.31 -17.39
C GLY A 31 10.88 -8.09 -17.12
N ALA A 32 10.18 -7.59 -18.14
CA ALA A 32 9.25 -6.47 -18.00
C ALA A 32 8.10 -6.79 -17.04
N LEU A 33 7.47 -7.95 -17.18
CA LEU A 33 6.38 -8.39 -16.30
C LEU A 33 6.84 -8.55 -14.84
N ILE A 34 7.99 -9.18 -14.62
CA ILE A 34 8.54 -9.36 -13.26
C ILE A 34 8.92 -8.00 -12.66
N GLY A 35 9.57 -7.12 -13.43
CA GLY A 35 9.90 -5.76 -12.99
C GLY A 35 8.68 -4.95 -12.58
N LEU A 36 7.61 -5.00 -13.38
CA LEU A 36 6.36 -4.28 -13.11
C LEU A 36 5.66 -4.83 -11.85
N SER A 37 5.69 -6.15 -11.67
CA SER A 37 5.18 -6.84 -10.47
C SER A 37 5.95 -6.42 -9.22
N ILE A 38 7.29 -6.36 -9.29
CA ILE A 38 8.16 -5.92 -8.19
C ILE A 38 7.90 -4.45 -7.84
N MET A 39 7.75 -3.57 -8.84
CA MET A 39 7.41 -2.16 -8.61
C MET A 39 6.08 -2.00 -7.89
N ALA A 40 5.03 -2.68 -8.34
CA ALA A 40 3.70 -2.62 -7.74
C ALA A 40 3.72 -3.13 -6.28
N LEU A 41 4.36 -4.27 -6.04
CA LEU A 41 4.50 -4.82 -4.69
C LEU A 41 5.36 -3.92 -3.79
N GLY A 42 6.44 -3.33 -4.32
CA GLY A 42 7.30 -2.40 -3.60
C GLY A 42 6.55 -1.15 -3.16
N PHE A 43 5.70 -0.59 -4.03
CA PHE A 43 4.82 0.53 -3.68
C PHE A 43 3.85 0.16 -2.56
N LEU A 44 3.23 -1.03 -2.64
CA LEU A 44 2.28 -1.50 -1.64
C LEU A 44 2.94 -1.70 -0.26
N VAL A 45 4.14 -2.29 -0.23
CA VAL A 45 4.93 -2.45 1.01
C VAL A 45 5.36 -1.09 1.58
N ARG A 46 5.69 -0.11 0.72
CA ARG A 46 6.03 1.25 1.16
C ARG A 46 4.83 1.93 1.83
N GLN A 47 3.64 1.81 1.26
CA GLN A 47 2.41 2.31 1.87
C GLN A 47 2.19 1.67 3.24
N GLU A 48 2.20 0.34 3.33
CA GLU A 48 2.03 -0.38 4.60
C GLU A 48 3.03 0.07 5.68
N ARG A 49 4.30 0.29 5.31
CA ARG A 49 5.32 0.83 6.23
C ARG A 49 5.00 2.24 6.71
N ILE A 50 4.51 3.12 5.84
CA ILE A 50 4.12 4.49 6.23
C ILE A 50 2.93 4.45 7.20
N TRP A 51 1.92 3.62 6.91
CA TRP A 51 0.75 3.43 7.79
C TRP A 51 1.16 2.87 9.16
N LEU A 52 2.06 1.87 9.19
CA LEU A 52 2.63 1.34 10.42
C LEU A 52 3.42 2.38 11.21
N LEU A 53 4.25 3.18 10.53
CA LEU A 53 5.02 4.24 11.18
C LEU A 53 4.11 5.32 11.76
N ARG A 54 3.02 5.68 11.08
CA ARG A 54 1.99 6.62 11.60
C ARG A 54 1.26 6.06 12.82
N ALA A 55 0.90 4.77 12.78
CA ALA A 55 0.29 4.10 13.92
C ALA A 55 1.24 4.03 15.13
N LEU A 56 2.54 3.79 14.89
CA LEU A 56 3.57 3.74 15.93
C LEU A 56 3.98 5.12 16.46
N SER A 57 3.92 6.17 15.64
CA SER A 57 4.24 7.55 16.04
C SER A 57 3.15 8.20 16.90
N GLY A 58 2.11 7.47 17.27
CA GLY A 58 1.12 7.92 18.26
C GLY A 58 0.15 8.98 17.76
N GLU A 59 -0.02 9.14 16.45
CA GLU A 59 -1.01 10.07 15.90
C GLU A 59 -2.41 9.42 15.92
N HIS A 60 -2.96 9.26 17.13
CA HIS A 60 -4.40 9.07 17.39
C HIS A 60 -5.18 10.40 17.27
N LYS A 61 -4.56 11.46 16.74
CA LYS A 61 -5.27 12.70 16.46
C LYS A 61 -5.91 12.58 15.09
N THR A 62 -7.23 12.62 15.11
CA THR A 62 -8.13 12.95 13.99
C THR A 62 -8.68 11.80 13.13
N ASP A 63 -9.38 10.86 13.79
CA ASP A 63 -10.75 10.51 13.33
C ASP A 63 -11.79 11.34 14.12
N ALA A 64 -11.46 12.63 14.33
CA ALA A 64 -12.33 13.66 14.89
C ALA A 64 -13.20 14.30 13.79
N TYR A 65 -13.49 13.57 12.71
CA TYR A 65 -14.42 14.00 11.67
C TYR A 65 -15.84 13.44 11.90
N THR A 66 -16.10 12.75 13.01
CA THR A 66 -17.44 12.30 13.43
C THR A 66 -18.09 13.21 14.47
N GLU A 67 -17.39 14.24 14.98
CA GLU A 67 -17.90 15.09 16.07
C GLU A 67 -18.64 16.37 15.64
N ASN A 68 -18.78 16.64 14.34
CA ASN A 68 -19.77 17.65 13.89
C ASN A 68 -21.17 17.02 13.84
N GLY A 69 -21.63 16.55 15.01
CA GLY A 69 -23.05 16.44 15.30
C GLY A 69 -23.67 17.82 15.10
N ALA A 70 -24.76 17.86 14.32
CA ALA A 70 -25.54 19.06 14.10
C ALA A 70 -25.75 19.80 15.42
N ALA A 71 -25.29 21.05 15.49
CA ALA A 71 -25.56 21.91 16.62
C ALA A 71 -27.09 22.00 16.78
N TYR A 72 -27.57 21.50 17.92
CA TYR A 72 -28.93 21.69 18.42
C TYR A 72 -29.38 23.14 18.17
N THR A 73 -30.33 23.34 17.26
CA THR A 73 -31.04 24.62 17.14
C THR A 73 -32.10 24.68 18.24
N PRO A 74 -32.12 25.76 19.06
CA PRO A 74 -32.93 25.84 20.26
C PRO A 74 -34.41 26.06 19.89
N SER A 75 -35.14 24.95 19.78
CA SER A 75 -36.60 24.93 19.82
C SER A 75 -37.15 24.77 21.26
N ASP A 76 -36.26 24.86 22.27
CA ASP A 76 -36.55 24.64 23.69
C ASP A 76 -36.65 25.94 24.50
N ILE A 77 -37.34 26.97 24.01
CA ILE A 77 -37.85 28.01 24.91
C ILE A 77 -39.38 28.07 24.79
N PRO A 78 -40.13 27.65 25.82
CA PRO A 78 -41.58 27.82 25.86
C PRO A 78 -41.93 29.29 26.08
N GLN A 79 -42.80 29.76 25.19
CA GLN A 79 -43.91 30.73 25.32
C GLN A 79 -43.86 31.80 26.44
N THR A 80 -44.15 33.06 26.08
CA THR A 80 -45.36 33.82 26.47
C THR A 80 -45.35 35.22 25.87
#